data_AF-A0A3N5R4R8-F1
#
_entry.id   AF-A0A3N5R4R8-F1
#
_cell.length_a   1.000
_cell.length_b   1.000
_cell.length_c   1.000
_cell.angle_alpha   90.00
_cell.angle_beta   90.00
_cell.angle_gamma   90.00
#
_symmetry.space_group_name_H-M   'P 1'
#
loop_
_entity.id
_entity.type
_entity.pdbx_description
1 polymer ?
#
loop_
_entity_poly.entity_id
_entity_poly.type
_entity_poly.pdbx_seq_one_letter_code
_entity_poly.pdbx_strand_id
1 'polypeptide(L)'
;GEDYSKAICATKINLNFLRKVNRDEVTSRSVEIPACGGFMLAERTCRHGEFFEEGKEAEFFSSNDELLAKITYYLAHDEERGRIARAGRERCVKSGYSMRVQLRQMIEAIS
;
A
#
# COMPACT_ATOMS: atom_id res chain seq x y z
N GLY A 1 -2.78 0.96 16.98
CA GLY A 1 -1.68 1.85 16.59
C GLY A 1 -0.44 1.05 16.28
N GLU A 2 0.32 0.66 17.31
CA GLU A 2 1.58 -0.08 17.13
C GLU A 2 1.40 -1.51 16.61
N ASP A 3 0.37 -2.23 17.05
CA ASP A 3 0.16 -3.63 16.64
C ASP A 3 -0.18 -3.77 15.15
N TYR A 4 -0.83 -2.76 14.57
CA TYR A 4 -1.18 -2.75 13.16
C TYR A 4 0.04 -2.49 12.26
N SER A 5 0.90 -1.54 12.64
CA SER A 5 2.18 -1.33 11.94
C SER A 5 3.10 -2.55 12.06
N LYS A 6 3.13 -3.21 13.23
CA LYS A 6 3.87 -4.47 13.41
C LYS A 6 3.32 -5.56 12.50
N ALA A 7 2.00 -5.70 12.38
CA ALA A 7 1.38 -6.70 11.51
C ALA A 7 1.68 -6.46 10.02
N ILE A 8 1.63 -5.22 9.54
CA ILE A 8 1.99 -4.87 8.16
C ILE A 8 3.45 -5.23 7.87
N CYS A 9 4.36 -4.86 8.79
CA CYS A 9 5.79 -5.15 8.64
C CYS A 9 6.14 -6.65 8.82
N ALA A 10 5.28 -7.43 9.46
CA ALA A 10 5.49 -8.85 9.69
C ALA A 10 5.09 -9.73 8.48
N THR A 11 4.42 -9.16 7.47
CA THR A 11 3.98 -9.89 6.28
C THR A 11 4.82 -9.51 5.06
N LYS A 12 5.17 -10.49 4.23
CA LYS A 12 5.97 -10.25 3.02
C LYS A 12 5.18 -9.46 1.96
N ILE A 13 3.88 -9.73 1.83
CA ILE A 13 2.98 -9.11 0.84
C ILE A 13 1.69 -8.72 1.54
N ASN A 14 1.32 -7.44 1.45
CA ASN A 14 0.06 -6.91 1.99
C ASN A 14 -0.95 -6.75 0.85
N LEU A 15 -1.98 -7.59 0.85
CA LEU A 15 -3.03 -7.56 -0.17
C LEU A 15 -4.08 -6.49 0.15
N ASN A 16 -4.40 -5.65 -0.84
CA ASN A 16 -5.40 -4.60 -0.71
C ASN A 16 -6.51 -4.72 -1.77
N PHE A 17 -7.63 -5.28 -1.34
CA PHE A 17 -8.85 -5.41 -2.13
C PHE A 17 -9.81 -4.24 -1.91
N LEU A 18 -10.56 -3.90 -2.94
CA LEU A 18 -11.54 -2.81 -2.95
C LEU A 18 -12.96 -3.35 -2.68
N ARG A 19 -13.81 -2.54 -2.06
CA ARG A 19 -15.23 -2.90 -1.91
C ARG A 19 -15.97 -2.60 -3.20
N LYS A 20 -16.28 -3.66 -3.96
CA LYS A 20 -17.01 -3.57 -5.25
C LYS A 20 -18.36 -2.85 -5.16
N VAL A 21 -19.04 -2.91 -4.01
CA VAL A 21 -20.36 -2.30 -3.79
C VAL A 21 -20.29 -0.77 -3.77
N ASN A 22 -19.18 -0.19 -3.32
CA ASN A 22 -19.03 1.25 -3.13
C ASN A 22 -18.33 1.94 -4.30
N ARG A 23 -17.87 1.19 -5.32
CA ARG A 23 -17.00 1.70 -6.40
C ARG A 23 -15.77 2.45 -5.86
N ASP A 24 -15.24 1.99 -4.72
CA ASP A 24 -14.05 2.58 -4.11
C ASP A 24 -12.85 2.38 -5.05
N GLU A 25 -12.13 3.45 -5.35
CA GLU A 25 -10.92 3.38 -6.19
C GLU A 25 -9.64 3.30 -5.33
N VAL A 26 -9.73 3.59 -4.03
CA VAL A 26 -8.67 3.46 -3.02
C VAL A 26 -9.28 3.18 -1.64
N THR A 27 -8.47 2.64 -0.71
CA THR A 27 -8.84 2.47 0.71
C THR A 27 -7.79 3.16 1.59
N SER A 28 -8.03 3.27 2.90
CA SER A 28 -7.00 3.78 3.82
C SER A 28 -5.70 2.96 3.75
N ARG A 29 -5.82 1.64 3.51
CA ARG A 29 -4.69 0.72 3.30
C ARG A 29 -3.83 1.07 2.10
N SER A 30 -4.40 1.76 1.10
CA SER A 30 -3.63 2.24 -0.07
C SER A 30 -2.51 3.19 0.31
N VAL A 31 -2.60 3.85 1.47
CA VAL A 31 -1.56 4.76 1.99
C VAL A 31 -0.90 4.20 3.25
N GLU A 32 -1.65 3.54 4.14
CA GLU A 32 -1.09 2.98 5.38
C GLU A 32 0.00 1.93 5.12
N ILE A 33 -0.22 1.01 4.17
CA ILE A 33 0.75 -0.06 3.87
C ILE A 33 2.08 0.53 3.38
N PRO A 34 2.12 1.37 2.31
CA PRO A 34 3.38 1.94 1.83
C PRO A 34 4.03 2.86 2.87
N ALA A 35 3.26 3.65 3.62
CA ALA A 35 3.82 4.55 4.62
C ALA A 35 4.46 3.82 5.82
N CYS A 36 3.96 2.63 6.17
CA CYS A 36 4.62 1.72 7.11
C CYS A 36 5.84 0.98 6.51
N GLY A 37 6.09 1.10 5.20
CA GLY A 37 7.17 0.39 4.51
C GLY A 37 6.84 -1.05 4.15
N GLY A 38 5.56 -1.41 4.11
CA GLY A 38 5.11 -2.71 3.61
C GLY A 38 5.04 -2.75 2.09
N PHE A 39 5.29 -3.92 1.50
CA PHE A 39 5.03 -4.15 0.09
C PHE A 39 3.53 -4.31 -0.15
N MET A 40 2.95 -3.39 -0.93
CA MET A 40 1.54 -3.39 -1.27
C MET A 40 1.30 -4.04 -2.63
N LEU A 41 0.36 -4.99 -2.68
CA LEU A 41 -0.22 -5.54 -3.90
C LEU A 41 -1.73 -5.29 -3.89
N ALA A 42 -2.22 -4.36 -4.72
CA ALA A 42 -3.60 -3.88 -4.69
C ALA A 42 -4.35 -4.10 -6.01
N GLU A 43 -5.67 -4.05 -5.99
CA GLU A 43 -6.44 -3.97 -7.24
C GLU A 43 -6.05 -2.70 -8.02
N ARG A 44 -5.85 -2.81 -9.33
CA ARG A 44 -5.42 -1.70 -10.18
C ARG A 44 -6.58 -0.75 -10.44
N THR A 45 -6.39 0.52 -10.09
CA THR A 45 -7.33 1.61 -10.40
C THR A 45 -6.60 2.83 -10.94
N CYS A 46 -7.33 3.74 -11.58
CA CYS A 46 -6.80 5.03 -12.01
C CYS A 46 -6.22 5.82 -10.83
N ARG A 47 -6.94 5.88 -9.70
CA ARG A 47 -6.49 6.64 -8.51
C ARG A 47 -5.24 6.05 -7.89
N HIS A 48 -5.08 4.73 -7.86
CA HIS A 48 -3.82 4.14 -7.41
C HIS A 48 -2.63 4.61 -8.28
N GLY A 49 -2.82 4.75 -9.59
CA GLY A 49 -1.82 5.30 -10.50
C GLY A 49 -1.52 6.79 -10.30
N GLU A 50 -2.44 7.56 -9.69
CA GLU A 50 -2.18 8.95 -9.28
C GLU A 50 -1.25 9.02 -8.05
N PHE A 51 -1.35 8.02 -7.16
CA PHE A 51 -0.55 7.97 -5.93
C PHE A 51 0.83 7.36 -6.16
N PHE A 52 0.90 6.24 -6.90
CA PHE A 52 2.09 5.40 -7.00
C PHE A 52 2.37 4.94 -8.43
N GLU A 53 3.65 4.87 -8.77
CA GLU A 53 4.13 4.23 -10.00
C GLU A 53 4.18 2.70 -9.81
N GLU A 54 3.45 1.95 -10.64
CA GLU A 54 3.41 0.48 -10.61
C GLU A 54 4.79 -0.13 -10.88
N GLY A 55 5.17 -1.17 -10.12
CA GLY A 55 6.47 -1.87 -10.25
C GLY A 55 7.65 -1.10 -9.65
N LYS A 56 7.41 0.11 -9.16
CA LYS A 56 8.43 0.96 -8.54
C LYS A 56 8.09 1.36 -7.13
N GLU A 57 6.86 1.81 -6.88
CA GLU A 57 6.42 2.34 -5.59
C GLU A 57 5.31 1.48 -4.96
N ALA A 58 4.53 0.79 -5.79
CA ALA A 58 3.53 -0.20 -5.38
C ALA A 58 3.32 -1.21 -6.51
N GLU A 59 2.62 -2.31 -6.22
CA GLU A 59 2.23 -3.30 -7.22
C GLU A 59 0.73 -3.45 -7.31
N PHE A 60 0.25 -3.74 -8.52
CA PHE A 60 -1.18 -3.80 -8.81
C PHE A 60 -1.60 -5.05 -9.57
N PHE A 61 -2.87 -5.41 -9.55
CA PHE A 61 -3.40 -6.51 -10.36
C PHE A 61 -4.83 -6.22 -10.83
N SER A 62 -5.22 -6.83 -11.95
CA SER A 62 -6.57 -6.72 -12.53
C SER A 62 -7.30 -8.06 -12.64
N SER A 63 -6.63 -9.18 -12.35
CA SER A 63 -7.23 -10.52 -12.35
C SER A 63 -6.64 -11.40 -11.24
N ASN A 64 -7.34 -12.50 -10.94
CA ASN A 64 -6.84 -13.50 -9.99
C ASN A 64 -5.56 -14.20 -10.50
N ASP A 65 -5.42 -14.37 -11.82
CA ASP A 65 -4.23 -14.97 -12.43
C ASP A 65 -3.02 -14.04 -12.27
N GLU A 66 -3.21 -12.74 -12.50
CA GLU A 66 -2.16 -11.74 -12.27
C GLU A 66 -1.79 -11.65 -10.79
N LEU A 67 -2.79 -11.67 -9.90
CA LEU A 67 -2.57 -11.71 -8.45
C LEU A 67 -1.72 -12.92 -8.04
N LEU A 68 -2.08 -14.12 -8.49
CA LEU A 68 -1.36 -15.35 -8.16
C LEU A 68 0.06 -15.34 -8.73
N ALA A 69 0.23 -14.88 -9.97
CA ALA A 69 1.53 -14.75 -10.61
C ALA A 69 2.45 -13.78 -9.83
N LYS A 70 1.93 -12.60 -9.47
CA LYS A 70 2.68 -11.58 -8.72
C LYS A 70 3.00 -12.02 -7.30
N ILE A 71 2.07 -12.70 -6.61
CA ILE A 71 2.37 -13.30 -5.29
C ILE A 71 3.52 -14.29 -5.41
N THR A 72 3.45 -15.22 -6.35
CA THR A 72 4.47 -16.26 -6.54
C THR A 72 5.82 -15.64 -6.88
N TYR A 73 5.83 -14.69 -7.82
CA TYR A 73 7.04 -13.96 -8.21
C TYR A 73 7.65 -13.22 -7.02
N TYR A 74 6.88 -12.35 -6.37
CA TYR A 74 7.42 -11.50 -5.31
C TYR A 74 7.77 -12.26 -4.04
N LEU A 75 7.22 -13.45 -3.79
CA LEU A 75 7.70 -14.32 -2.70
C LEU A 75 9.12 -14.85 -2.93
N ALA A 76 9.53 -15.02 -4.19
CA ALA A 76 10.88 -15.46 -4.56
C ALA A 76 11.88 -14.30 -4.73
N HIS A 77 11.41 -13.05 -4.87
CA HIS A 77 12.24 -11.87 -5.15
C HIS A 77 12.28 -10.89 -3.97
N ASP A 78 12.86 -11.32 -2.85
CA ASP A 78 12.90 -10.55 -1.59
C ASP A 78 13.55 -9.15 -1.75
N GLU A 79 14.64 -9.02 -2.50
CA GLU A 79 15.34 -7.74 -2.70
C GLU A 79 14.50 -6.73 -3.49
N GLU A 80 13.93 -7.18 -4.61
CA GLU A 80 13.08 -6.34 -5.47
C GLU A 80 11.83 -5.89 -4.71
N ARG A 81 11.17 -6.83 -4.02
CA ARG A 81 10.02 -6.54 -3.15
C ARG A 81 10.37 -5.49 -2.09
N GLY A 82 11.53 -5.63 -1.46
CA GLY A 82 12.04 -4.67 -0.48
C GLY A 82 12.35 -3.29 -1.09
N ARG A 83 12.89 -3.24 -2.31
CA ARG A 83 13.13 -1.99 -3.04
C ARG A 83 11.84 -1.24 -3.31
N ILE A 84 10.80 -1.93 -3.79
CA ILE A 84 9.49 -1.34 -4.06
C ILE A 84 8.85 -0.81 -2.78
N ALA A 85 8.88 -1.59 -1.69
CA ALA A 85 8.32 -1.17 -0.41
C ALA A 85 9.01 0.09 0.16
N ARG A 86 10.34 0.20 0.03
CA ARG A 86 11.09 1.40 0.44
C ARG A 86 10.72 2.62 -0.42
N ALA A 87 10.64 2.45 -1.74
CA ALA A 87 10.27 3.51 -2.66
C ALA A 87 8.82 4.01 -2.41
N GLY A 88 7.88 3.10 -2.15
CA GLY A 88 6.50 3.44 -1.76
C GLY A 88 6.45 4.27 -0.47
N ARG A 89 7.27 3.92 0.53
CA ARG A 89 7.40 4.70 1.76
C ARG A 89 7.96 6.09 1.51
N GLU A 90 9.03 6.19 0.71
CA GLU A 90 9.61 7.47 0.34
C GLU A 90 8.62 8.36 -0.42
N ARG A 91 7.82 7.77 -1.31
CA ARG A 91 6.73 8.46 -2.01
C ARG A 91 5.76 9.07 -1.01
N CYS A 92 5.27 8.30 -0.04
CA CYS A 92 4.36 8.81 1.00
C CYS A 92 4.98 9.98 1.80
N VAL A 93 6.26 9.89 2.15
CA VAL A 93 6.97 10.97 2.87
C VAL A 93 7.10 12.24 2.01
N LYS A 94 7.45 12.09 0.73
CA LYS A 94 7.63 13.21 -0.21
C LYS A 94 6.32 13.89 -0.60
N SER A 95 5.25 13.11 -0.72
CA SER A 95 3.92 13.60 -1.13
C SER A 95 3.18 14.39 -0.05
N GLY A 96 3.76 14.59 1.14
CA GLY A 96 3.13 15.38 2.21
C GLY A 96 2.00 14.66 2.97
N TYR A 97 1.65 13.43 2.58
CA TYR A 97 0.74 12.52 3.31
C TYR A 97 1.41 11.93 4.56
N SER A 98 2.19 12.74 5.27
CA SER A 98 2.74 12.36 6.56
C SER A 98 1.56 11.95 7.43
N MET A 99 1.52 10.66 7.78
CA MET A 99 0.55 10.13 8.72
C MET A 99 0.55 10.98 10.00
N ARG A 100 1.66 11.63 10.38
CA ARG A 100 1.68 12.56 11.53
C ARG A 100 0.83 13.83 11.35
N VAL A 101 0.56 14.28 10.13
CA VAL A 101 -0.30 15.46 9.85
C VAL A 101 -1.76 15.03 9.79
N GLN A 102 -2.09 13.96 9.06
CA GLN A 102 -3.48 13.47 8.98
C GLN A 102 -3.96 12.79 10.26
N LEU A 103 -3.09 12.05 10.98
CA LEU A 103 -3.43 11.45 12.28
C LEU A 103 -3.62 12.53 13.35
N ARG A 104 -2.90 13.66 13.26
CA ARG A 104 -3.14 14.83 14.15
C ARG A 104 -4.49 15.46 13.88
N GLN A 105 -4.86 15.66 12.61
CA GLN A 105 -6.17 16.18 12.22
C GLN A 105 -7.33 15.24 12.61
N MET A 106 -7.14 13.92 12.51
CA MET A 106 -8.14 12.93 12.94
C MET A 106 -8.31 12.87 14.47
N ILE A 107 -7.24 13.07 15.24
CA ILE A 107 -7.30 13.10 16.71
C ILE A 107 -7.96 14.40 17.20
N GLU A 108 -7.68 15.54 16.57
CA GLU A 108 -8.31 16.83 16.89
C GLU A 108 -9.81 16.86 16.58
N ALA A 109 -10.28 16.15 15.56
CA ALA A 109 -11.70 16.11 15.18
C ALA A 109 -12.61 15.30 16.14
N ILE A 110 -12.03 14.66 17.17
CA ILE A 110 -12.75 13.87 18.18
C ILE A 110 -12.61 14.50 19.59
N SER A 111 -11.90 15.63 19.70
CA SER A 111 -11.86 16.47 20.91
C SER A 111 -12.82 17.65 20.78
#